data_AF-A0A442TIF9-F1
#
_entry.id   AF-A0A442TIF9-F1
#
_cell.length_a   1.000
_cell.length_b   1.000
_cell.length_c   1.000
_cell.angle_alpha   90.00
_cell.angle_beta   90.00
_cell.angle_gamma   90.00
#
_symmetry.space_group_name_H-M   'P 1'
#
loop_
_entity.id
_entity.type
_entity.pdbx_description
1 polymer ?
#
loop_
_entity_poly.entity_id
_entity_poly.type
_entity_poly.pdbx_seq_one_letter_code
_entity_poly.pdbx_strand_id
1 'polypeptide(L)'
;MTRRHSTFLISPVRGQAPDVWQAYVAALEADGYTVHWPHRDTDQSDDVGLRICRDNMRAIAESDVVHVIWDGKSQGCLFDLGMAFALGKKVIPLSLPEATEGKSFQNMVTAWADQ
;
A
#
# COMPACT_ATOMS: atom_id res chain seq x y z
N MET A 1 1.21 -7.29 27.07
CA MET A 1 0.35 -6.84 25.96
C MET A 1 1.03 -7.22 24.67
N THR A 2 0.41 -8.03 23.81
CA THR A 2 0.93 -8.37 22.49
C THR A 2 0.90 -7.11 21.63
N ARG A 3 2.04 -6.69 21.07
CA ARG A 3 2.12 -5.54 20.17
C ARG A 3 1.23 -5.81 18.95
N ARG A 4 0.27 -4.93 18.64
CA ARG A 4 -0.43 -4.95 17.34
C ARG A 4 0.58 -4.54 16.26
N HIS A 5 0.63 -5.29 15.16
CA HIS A 5 1.50 -4.97 14.04
C HIS A 5 0.93 -3.80 13.23
N SER A 6 1.75 -2.85 12.80
CA SER A 6 1.29 -1.75 11.95
C SER A 6 1.46 -2.09 10.48
N THR A 7 0.49 -1.68 9.64
CA THR A 7 0.59 -1.82 8.19
C THR A 7 0.20 -0.55 7.47
N PHE A 8 0.93 -0.21 6.40
CA PHE A 8 0.47 0.75 5.41
C PHE A 8 -0.24 0.00 4.29
N LEU A 9 -1.44 0.44 3.90
CA LEU A 9 -2.20 -0.15 2.79
C LEU A 9 -1.98 0.67 1.52
N ILE A 10 -1.12 0.18 0.62
CA ILE A 10 -1.05 0.70 -0.74
C ILE A 10 -2.34 0.30 -1.45
N SER A 11 -3.10 1.29 -1.92
CA SER A 11 -4.32 1.09 -2.71
C SER A 11 -4.61 2.30 -3.59
N PRO A 12 -5.25 2.14 -4.77
CA PRO A 12 -5.64 3.28 -5.59
C PRO A 12 -6.64 4.15 -4.82
N VAL A 13 -6.41 5.47 -4.83
CA VAL A 13 -7.32 6.46 -4.21
C VAL A 13 -8.11 7.22 -5.27
N ARG A 14 -7.43 7.72 -6.31
CA ARG A 14 -8.05 8.56 -7.34
C ARG A 14 -9.01 7.73 -8.21
N GLY A 15 -10.23 8.24 -8.39
CA GLY A 15 -11.25 7.60 -9.23
C GLY A 15 -11.90 6.37 -8.60
N GLN A 16 -11.68 6.12 -7.31
CA GLN A 16 -12.29 5.03 -6.57
C GLN A 16 -13.44 5.52 -5.70
N ALA A 17 -14.38 4.63 -5.40
CA ALA A 17 -15.43 4.91 -4.42
C ALA A 17 -14.81 4.99 -3.00
N PRO A 18 -15.35 5.82 -2.09
CA PRO A 18 -14.74 6.03 -0.77
C PRO A 18 -14.61 4.79 0.11
N ASP A 19 -15.37 3.74 -0.17
CA ASP A 19 -15.49 2.51 0.63
C ASP A 19 -14.93 1.27 -0.07
N VAL A 20 -14.39 1.39 -1.29
CA VAL A 20 -14.05 0.24 -2.14
C VAL A 20 -13.08 -0.76 -1.48
N TRP A 21 -12.20 -0.27 -0.60
CA TRP A 21 -11.21 -1.09 0.11
C TRP A 21 -11.57 -1.35 1.58
N GLN A 22 -12.75 -0.93 2.04
CA GLN A 22 -13.14 -1.00 3.45
C GLN A 22 -13.18 -2.45 3.96
N ALA A 23 -13.59 -3.41 3.14
CA ALA A 23 -13.59 -4.82 3.51
C ALA A 23 -12.18 -5.36 3.77
N TYR A 24 -11.19 -4.95 2.97
CA TYR A 24 -9.78 -5.32 3.20
C TYR A 24 -9.24 -4.67 4.47
N VAL A 25 -9.55 -3.40 4.70
CA VAL A 25 -9.15 -2.70 5.93
C VAL A 25 -9.74 -3.40 7.16
N ALA A 26 -11.03 -3.74 7.14
CA ALA A 26 -11.70 -4.43 8.24
C ALA A 26 -11.11 -5.83 8.49
N ALA A 27 -10.77 -6.57 7.43
CA ALA A 27 -10.12 -7.88 7.56
C ALA A 27 -8.73 -7.76 8.22
N LEU A 28 -7.91 -6.81 7.77
CA LEU A 28 -6.59 -6.55 8.37
C LEU A 28 -6.70 -6.11 9.84
N GLU A 29 -7.66 -5.25 10.16
CA GLU A 29 -7.90 -4.81 11.54
C GLU A 29 -8.38 -5.96 12.45
N ALA A 30 -9.18 -6.89 11.91
CA ALA A 30 -9.61 -8.11 12.59
C ALA A 30 -8.45 -9.10 12.80
N ASP A 31 -7.51 -9.16 11.86
CA ASP A 31 -6.26 -9.92 11.96
C ASP A 31 -5.24 -9.29 12.94
N GLY A 32 -5.60 -8.17 13.56
CA GLY A 32 -4.82 -7.52 14.62
C GLY A 32 -3.86 -6.44 14.14
N TYR A 33 -3.94 -6.04 12.86
CA TYR A 33 -3.15 -4.92 12.37
C TYR A 33 -3.73 -3.57 12.80
N THR A 34 -2.84 -2.60 12.99
CA THR A 34 -3.19 -1.18 12.94
C THR A 34 -2.94 -0.70 11.51
N VAL A 35 -4.00 -0.41 10.77
CA VAL A 35 -3.93 -0.07 9.34
C VAL A 35 -3.82 1.45 9.17
N HIS A 36 -2.84 1.91 8.39
CA HIS A 36 -2.83 3.24 7.78
C HIS A 36 -3.31 3.10 6.34
N TRP A 37 -4.50 3.61 6.04
CA TRP A 37 -5.08 3.61 4.70
C TRP A 37 -5.14 5.04 4.18
N PRO A 38 -4.35 5.42 3.15
CA PRO A 38 -4.20 6.82 2.75
C PRO A 38 -5.50 7.56 2.48
N HIS A 39 -6.52 6.89 1.90
CA HIS A 39 -7.81 7.52 1.66
C HIS A 39 -8.49 8.03 2.95
N ARG A 40 -8.30 7.31 4.06
CA ARG A 40 -8.84 7.63 5.39
C ARG A 40 -7.88 8.47 6.23
N ASP A 41 -6.60 8.13 6.20
CA ASP A 41 -5.61 8.54 7.22
C ASP A 41 -4.57 9.54 6.69
N THR A 42 -4.50 9.76 5.38
CA THR A 42 -3.67 10.82 4.78
C THR A 42 -4.59 11.92 4.28
N ASP A 43 -4.37 13.16 4.70
CA ASP A 43 -5.11 14.31 4.16
C ASP A 43 -4.83 14.46 2.66
N GLN A 44 -5.87 14.26 1.85
CA GLN A 44 -5.81 14.23 0.39
C GLN A 44 -5.81 15.63 -0.26
N SER A 45 -5.85 16.71 0.53
CA SER A 45 -5.86 18.08 0.02
C SER A 45 -4.45 18.56 -0.37
N ASP A 46 -3.99 18.19 -1.55
CA ASP A 46 -2.70 18.66 -2.10
C ASP A 46 -2.76 18.66 -3.64
N ASP A 47 -2.78 19.85 -4.24
CA ASP A 47 -2.89 20.02 -5.70
C ASP A 47 -1.64 19.55 -6.46
N VAL A 48 -0.50 19.40 -5.77
CA VAL A 48 0.78 18.96 -6.36
C VAL A 48 1.08 17.51 -6.02
N GLY A 49 0.70 17.06 -4.82
CA GLY A 49 0.90 15.71 -4.30
C GLY A 49 2.23 15.49 -3.56
N LEU A 50 3.12 16.49 -3.50
CA LEU A 50 4.42 16.35 -2.82
C LEU A 50 4.27 16.12 -1.31
N ARG A 51 3.31 16.79 -0.66
CA ARG A 51 3.04 16.59 0.77
C ARG A 51 2.43 15.21 0.99
N ILE A 52 1.46 14.81 0.17
CA ILE A 52 0.87 13.46 0.24
C ILE A 52 1.95 12.38 0.12
N CYS A 53 2.85 12.50 -0.86
CA CYS A 53 3.96 11.55 -1.01
C CYS A 53 4.88 11.51 0.22
N ARG A 54 5.16 12.66 0.86
CA ARG A 54 5.96 12.71 2.09
C ARG A 54 5.23 12.09 3.28
N ASP A 55 3.94 12.34 3.42
CA ASP A 55 3.12 11.77 4.47
C ASP A 55 3.01 10.25 4.32
N ASN A 56 2.79 9.75 3.09
CA ASN A 56 2.80 8.33 2.78
C ASN A 56 4.18 7.70 3.04
N MET A 57 5.28 8.36 2.64
CA MET A 57 6.63 7.87 2.92
C MET A 57 6.87 7.69 4.42
N ARG A 58 6.47 8.65 5.24
CA ARG A 58 6.58 8.57 6.70
C ARG A 58 5.74 7.41 7.25
N ALA A 59 4.49 7.28 6.80
CA ALA A 59 3.61 6.20 7.25
C ALA A 59 4.13 4.80 6.84
N ILE A 60 4.70 4.67 5.64
CA ILE A 60 5.39 3.44 5.20
C ILE A 60 6.62 3.18 6.08
N ALA A 61 7.43 4.20 6.36
CA ALA A 61 8.61 4.05 7.20
C ALA A 61 8.28 3.60 8.63
N GLU A 62 7.14 4.06 9.18
CA GLU A 62 6.65 3.72 10.51
C GLU A 62 5.88 2.38 10.57
N SER A 63 5.49 1.81 9.42
CA SER A 63 4.78 0.53 9.38
C SER A 63 5.71 -0.67 9.54
N ASP A 64 5.25 -1.74 10.21
CA ASP A 64 6.00 -3.01 10.28
C ASP A 64 5.99 -3.74 8.93
N VAL A 65 4.87 -3.65 8.20
CA VAL A 65 4.66 -4.29 6.89
C VAL A 65 3.87 -3.38 5.95
N VAL A 66 3.84 -3.71 4.66
CA VAL A 66 3.04 -3.01 3.64
C VAL A 66 2.11 -4.00 2.96
N HIS A 67 0.81 -3.80 3.08
CA HIS A 67 -0.18 -4.57 2.30
C HIS A 67 -0.47 -3.86 0.98
N VAL A 68 -0.63 -4.61 -0.10
CA VAL A 68 -0.69 -4.05 -1.46
C VAL A 68 -1.95 -4.49 -2.20
N ILE A 69 -2.75 -3.50 -2.60
CA ILE A 69 -3.79 -3.60 -3.62
C ILE A 69 -3.34 -2.72 -4.78
N TRP A 70 -3.12 -3.31 -5.96
CA TRP A 70 -2.69 -2.54 -7.13
C TRP A 70 -3.29 -3.08 -8.42
N ASP A 71 -3.71 -2.17 -9.29
CA ASP A 71 -4.38 -2.48 -10.57
C ASP A 71 -3.41 -2.44 -11.78
N GLY A 72 -2.12 -2.22 -11.53
CA GLY A 72 -1.12 -2.06 -12.59
C GLY A 72 -1.10 -0.68 -13.24
N LYS A 73 -2.00 0.24 -12.85
CA LYS A 73 -2.22 1.53 -13.52
C LYS A 73 -2.01 2.72 -12.60
N SER A 74 -2.30 2.58 -11.31
CA SER A 74 -2.13 3.67 -10.34
C SER A 74 -0.66 4.04 -10.19
N GLN A 75 -0.29 5.23 -10.69
CA GLN A 75 1.06 5.78 -10.56
C GLN A 75 1.42 6.09 -9.10
N GLY A 76 0.43 6.51 -8.29
CA GLY A 76 0.64 6.75 -6.86
C GLY A 76 1.01 5.46 -6.12
N CYS A 77 0.30 4.37 -6.41
CA CYS A 77 0.65 3.06 -5.85
C CYS A 77 2.04 2.60 -6.29
N LEU A 78 2.40 2.82 -7.57
CA LEU A 78 3.73 2.47 -8.06
C LEU A 78 4.84 3.29 -7.38
N PHE A 79 4.57 4.57 -7.10
CA PHE A 79 5.47 5.43 -6.34
C PHE A 79 5.63 4.95 -4.89
N ASP A 80 4.52 4.63 -4.21
CA ASP A 80 4.52 4.08 -2.85
C ASP A 80 5.25 2.71 -2.79
N LEU A 81 5.09 1.86 -3.81
CA LEU A 81 5.84 0.61 -3.96
C LEU A 81 7.35 0.87 -4.06
N GLY A 82 7.75 1.87 -4.84
CA GLY A 82 9.15 2.28 -4.93
C GLY A 82 9.72 2.76 -3.59
N MET A 83 8.94 3.53 -2.81
CA MET A 83 9.34 3.97 -1.47
C MET A 83 9.45 2.79 -0.50
N ALA A 84 8.48 1.88 -0.50
CA ALA A 84 8.51 0.67 0.31
C ALA A 84 9.72 -0.22 -0.02
N PHE A 85 10.05 -0.35 -1.31
CA PHE A 85 11.22 -1.10 -1.78
C PHE A 85 12.53 -0.45 -1.29
N ALA A 86 12.67 0.86 -1.46
CA ALA A 86 13.84 1.61 -1.01
C ALA A 86 14.04 1.55 0.52
N LEU A 87 12.95 1.49 1.27
CA LEU A 87 12.95 1.35 2.73
C LEU A 87 13.12 -0.09 3.22
N GLY A 88 13.28 -1.07 2.32
CA GLY A 88 13.47 -2.48 2.68
C GLY A 88 12.26 -3.10 3.39
N LYS A 89 11.05 -2.61 3.08
CA LYS A 89 9.83 -3.11 3.71
C LYS A 89 9.47 -4.50 3.20
N LYS A 90 8.88 -5.31 4.08
CA LYS A 90 8.15 -6.51 3.65
C LYS A 90 6.84 -6.08 3.01
N VAL A 91 6.51 -6.66 1.84
CA VAL A 91 5.22 -6.48 1.19
C VAL A 91 4.37 -7.74 1.24
N ILE A 92 3.07 -7.55 1.38
CA ILE A 92 2.07 -8.63 1.32
C ILE A 92 1.01 -8.24 0.28
N PRO A 93 1.05 -8.86 -0.92
CA PRO A 93 0.01 -8.68 -1.92
C PRO A 93 -1.36 -9.16 -1.42
N LEU A 94 -2.36 -8.30 -1.50
CA LEU A 94 -3.77 -8.64 -1.31
C LEU A 94 -4.50 -8.78 -2.65
N SER A 95 -4.15 -7.92 -3.62
CA SER A 95 -4.67 -7.97 -4.98
C SER A 95 -3.66 -7.33 -5.93
N LEU A 96 -3.27 -8.07 -6.97
CA LEU A 96 -2.36 -7.63 -8.02
C LEU A 96 -2.94 -8.00 -9.39
N PRO A 97 -2.49 -7.36 -10.47
CA PRO A 97 -2.78 -7.82 -11.82
C PRO A 97 -2.20 -9.21 -12.06
N GLU A 98 -2.75 -9.91 -13.05
CA GLU A 98 -2.18 -11.19 -13.50
C GLU A 98 -0.71 -11.05 -13.91
N ALA A 99 0.03 -12.12 -13.68
CA ALA A 99 1.43 -12.21 -14.07
C ALA A 99 1.58 -12.08 -15.59
N THR A 100 2.66 -11.43 -16.00
CA THR A 100 3.00 -11.27 -17.43
C THR A 100 4.06 -12.28 -17.84
N GLU A 101 4.18 -12.56 -19.14
CA GLU A 101 5.24 -13.45 -19.68
C GLU A 101 6.67 -12.92 -19.42
N GLY A 102 6.84 -11.60 -19.28
CA GLY A 102 8.15 -10.94 -19.17
C GLY A 102 8.34 -10.12 -17.89
N LYS A 103 9.35 -9.23 -17.92
CA LYS A 103 9.62 -8.30 -16.82
C LYS A 103 8.48 -7.28 -16.72
N SER A 104 7.89 -7.19 -15.53
CA SER A 104 6.86 -6.22 -15.19
C SER A 104 6.91 -5.92 -13.69
N PHE A 105 6.30 -4.81 -13.28
CA PHE A 105 6.23 -4.48 -11.87
C PHE A 105 5.34 -5.45 -11.08
N GLN A 106 4.26 -6.00 -11.66
CA GLN A 106 3.48 -7.01 -10.93
C GLN A 106 4.26 -8.30 -10.69
N ASN A 107 5.05 -8.76 -11.67
CA ASN A 107 5.93 -9.91 -11.49
C ASN A 107 7.02 -9.63 -10.45
N MET A 108 7.57 -8.40 -10.45
CA MET A 108 8.57 -7.97 -9.47
C MET A 108 7.98 -7.95 -8.05
N VAL A 109 6.79 -7.37 -7.85
CA VAL A 109 6.14 -7.31 -6.53
C VAL A 109 5.82 -8.72 -6.02
N THR A 110 5.36 -9.64 -6.88
CA THR A 110 5.17 -11.05 -6.51
C THR A 110 6.47 -11.69 -6.02
N ALA A 111 7.58 -11.54 -6.76
CA ALA A 111 8.88 -12.08 -6.34
C ALA A 111 9.46 -11.38 -5.10
N TRP A 112 9.10 -10.12 -4.84
CA TRP A 112 9.50 -9.40 -3.64
C TRP A 112 8.73 -9.89 -2.40
N ALA A 113 7.47 -10.30 -2.54
CA ALA A 113 6.67 -10.82 -1.44
C ALA A 113 7.19 -12.15 -0.86
N ASP A 114 7.98 -12.90 -1.63
CA ASP A 114 8.56 -14.19 -1.25
C ASP A 114 9.89 -14.08 -0.47
N GLN A 115 10.38 -12.85 -0.21
CA GLN A 115 11.61 -12.56 0.53
C GLN A 115 11.34 -12.23 2.01
#